data_AF-A0A7J3W9B5-F1
#
_entry.id   AF-A0A7J3W9B5-F1
#
_cell.length_a   1.000
_cell.length_b   1.000
_cell.length_c   1.000
_cell.angle_alpha   90.00
_cell.angle_beta   90.00
_cell.angle_gamma   90.00
#
_symmetry.space_group_name_H-M   'P 1'
#
loop_
_entity.id
_entity.type
_entity.pdbx_description
1 polymer ?
#
loop_
_entity_poly.entity_id
_entity_poly.type
_entity_poly.pdbx_seq_one_letter_code
_entity_poly.pdbx_strand_id
1 'polypeptide(L)'
;MVNVILDTDIGDDIDDALALLLALKSSELNVRAVSTVYGDVKTRAMLVLRIMEEMGIRDIPVKTGASKPLLEDRPIEKPNQAVALEGWERKLLDRWQNDRRNIADFIASLIEESAEETVIISIGPLTNIALTLALNPWIADKAKLVMMGGCFSKQIAEYNISRDPEAARIVFESGIPLTMVGLDVTLKCVMNNEHVKMFKSSAFPEVRFVSKMMDAWMSYTKSANPILHDPLAVATSFTQSFVTVKPMRIRVEVRGEYTRGFTVPVEGKPNANVCVDVENEAFLKFFIDRVLR
;
A
#
# COMPACT_ATOMS: atom_id res chain seq x y z
N MET A 1 5.57 -12.96 14.89
CA MET A 1 5.71 -12.01 13.76
C MET A 1 4.87 -12.53 12.61
N VAL A 2 4.13 -11.66 11.95
CA VAL A 2 3.36 -11.96 10.74
C VAL A 2 4.27 -11.75 9.54
N ASN A 3 4.38 -12.76 8.66
CA ASN A 3 5.12 -12.61 7.41
C ASN A 3 4.32 -11.73 6.45
N VAL A 4 4.93 -10.66 5.95
CA VAL A 4 4.24 -9.72 5.06
C VAL A 4 5.01 -9.42 3.79
N ILE A 5 4.26 -9.21 2.71
CA ILE A 5 4.74 -8.65 1.45
C ILE A 5 3.98 -7.34 1.24
N LEU A 6 4.69 -6.23 1.10
CA LEU A 6 4.08 -4.91 0.88
C LEU A 6 4.10 -4.56 -0.61
N ASP A 7 2.95 -4.33 -1.21
CA ASP A 7 2.79 -3.86 -2.59
C ASP A 7 2.31 -2.40 -2.58
N THR A 8 3.09 -1.49 -3.18
CA THR A 8 2.90 -0.03 -3.01
C THR A 8 3.12 0.73 -4.30
N ASP A 9 2.41 1.83 -4.48
CA ASP A 9 2.71 2.84 -5.50
C ASP A 9 3.30 4.12 -4.88
N ILE A 10 4.20 3.96 -3.90
CA ILE A 10 4.91 5.05 -3.23
C ILE A 10 5.40 6.16 -4.16
N GLY A 11 5.12 7.40 -3.75
CA GLY A 11 5.73 8.60 -4.33
C GLY A 11 4.75 9.59 -4.95
N ASP A 12 3.46 9.26 -5.01
CA ASP A 12 2.40 10.19 -5.41
C ASP A 12 1.71 10.81 -4.21
N ASP A 13 1.12 10.02 -3.32
CA ASP A 13 0.73 10.46 -1.98
C ASP A 13 1.81 10.06 -0.96
N ILE A 14 1.92 10.83 0.12
CA ILE A 14 2.99 10.69 1.11
C ILE A 14 2.71 9.51 2.04
N ASP A 15 1.48 9.05 2.13
CA ASP A 15 1.06 8.03 3.07
C ASP A 15 1.62 6.63 2.77
N ASP A 16 1.96 6.28 1.53
CA ASP A 16 2.74 5.07 1.23
C ASP A 16 4.10 5.07 1.95
N ALA A 17 4.81 6.21 1.97
CA ALA A 17 6.11 6.33 2.61
C ALA A 17 5.97 6.23 4.14
N LEU A 18 4.89 6.80 4.68
CA LEU A 18 4.51 6.67 6.08
C LEU A 18 4.14 5.22 6.43
N ALA A 19 3.48 4.51 5.52
CA ALA A 19 3.08 3.12 5.66
C ALA A 19 4.29 2.18 5.63
N LEU A 20 5.25 2.43 4.73
CA LEU A 20 6.52 1.70 4.69
C LEU A 20 7.32 1.91 5.99
N LEU A 21 7.41 3.14 6.51
CA LEU A 21 8.04 3.39 7.81
C LEU A 21 7.34 2.62 8.93
N LEU A 22 6.01 2.66 8.98
CA LEU A 22 5.25 1.91 9.97
C LEU A 22 5.52 0.41 9.87
N ALA A 23 5.52 -0.15 8.66
CA ALA A 23 5.75 -1.56 8.43
C ALA A 23 7.14 -1.99 8.91
N LEU A 24 8.19 -1.25 8.51
CA LEU A 24 9.58 -1.56 8.86
C LEU A 24 9.92 -1.31 10.33
N LYS A 25 9.17 -0.43 11.01
CA LYS A 25 9.32 -0.17 12.46
C LYS A 25 8.43 -1.04 13.34
N SER A 26 7.62 -1.93 12.76
CA SER A 26 6.70 -2.77 13.53
C SER A 26 7.27 -4.16 13.78
N SER A 27 7.59 -4.46 15.05
CA SER A 27 8.16 -5.74 15.46
C SER A 27 7.17 -6.90 15.38
N GLU A 28 5.89 -6.62 15.19
CA GLU A 28 4.86 -7.59 14.87
C GLU A 28 5.01 -8.12 13.43
N LEU A 29 5.68 -7.38 12.55
CA LEU A 29 5.82 -7.69 11.13
C LEU A 29 7.22 -8.19 10.79
N ASN A 30 7.26 -9.25 10.00
CA ASN A 30 8.45 -9.69 9.28
C ASN A 30 8.25 -9.34 7.80
N VAL A 31 8.73 -8.17 7.39
CA VAL A 31 8.62 -7.70 6.01
C VAL A 31 9.55 -8.50 5.12
N ARG A 32 8.98 -9.42 4.33
CA ARG A 32 9.71 -10.37 3.48
C ARG A 32 10.15 -9.77 2.15
N ALA A 33 9.38 -8.81 1.63
CA ALA A 33 9.67 -8.09 0.40
C ALA A 33 8.81 -6.83 0.30
N VAL A 34 9.24 -5.90 -0.55
CA VAL A 34 8.42 -4.78 -1.02
C VAL A 34 8.34 -4.82 -2.55
N SER A 35 7.15 -4.73 -3.11
CA SER A 35 6.94 -4.58 -4.54
C SER A 35 6.37 -3.21 -4.89
N THR A 36 6.69 -2.74 -6.09
CA THR A 36 6.14 -1.48 -6.62
C THR A 36 5.21 -1.71 -7.79
N VAL A 37 4.13 -0.92 -7.85
CA VAL A 37 3.10 -1.01 -8.89
C VAL A 37 2.80 0.38 -9.48
N TYR A 38 2.18 0.38 -10.67
CA TYR A 38 1.56 1.54 -11.34
C TYR A 38 2.50 2.70 -11.72
N GLY A 39 2.58 3.03 -13.01
CA GLY A 39 3.39 4.13 -13.52
C GLY A 39 4.89 3.87 -13.48
N ASP A 40 5.67 4.82 -12.97
CA ASP A 40 7.14 4.72 -12.91
C ASP A 40 7.66 3.87 -11.75
N VAL A 41 7.32 2.57 -11.81
CA VAL A 41 7.71 1.55 -10.83
C VAL A 41 9.20 1.50 -10.50
N LYS A 42 10.06 1.95 -11.43
CA LYS A 42 11.51 2.05 -11.20
C LYS A 42 11.86 3.14 -10.21
N THR A 43 11.32 4.34 -10.43
CA THR A 43 11.49 5.46 -9.51
C THR A 43 10.86 5.18 -8.15
N ARG A 44 9.67 4.56 -8.12
CA ARG A 44 9.03 4.14 -6.87
C ARG A 44 9.90 3.18 -6.06
N ALA A 45 10.50 2.18 -6.71
CA ALA A 45 11.38 1.23 -6.02
C ALA A 45 12.65 1.90 -5.49
N MET A 46 13.16 2.92 -6.19
CA MET A 46 14.27 3.74 -5.65
C MET A 46 13.84 4.50 -4.39
N LEU A 47 12.61 5.02 -4.30
CA LEU A 47 12.08 5.64 -3.07
C LEU A 47 12.05 4.62 -1.91
N VAL A 48 11.55 3.40 -2.14
CA VAL A 48 11.57 2.31 -1.16
C VAL A 48 13.00 2.02 -0.68
N LEU A 49 13.92 1.77 -1.62
CA LEU A 49 15.31 1.46 -1.32
C LEU A 49 15.99 2.61 -0.56
N ARG A 50 15.63 3.86 -0.87
CA ARG A 50 16.19 5.03 -0.22
C ARG A 50 15.77 5.14 1.24
N ILE A 51 14.50 4.87 1.54
CA ILE A 51 13.99 4.79 2.93
C ILE A 51 14.69 3.67 3.68
N MET A 52 14.74 2.46 3.10
CA MET A 52 15.42 1.32 3.73
C MET A 52 16.91 1.58 3.98
N GLU A 53 17.59 2.31 3.08
CA GLU A 53 19.00 2.66 3.24
C GLU A 53 19.23 3.62 4.43
N GLU A 54 18.32 4.56 4.70
CA GLU A 54 18.39 5.39 5.91
C GLU A 54 18.22 4.56 7.20
N MET A 55 17.44 3.47 7.12
CA MET A 55 17.23 2.54 8.23
C MET A 55 18.34 1.49 8.35
N GLY A 56 19.32 1.47 7.43
CA GLY A 56 20.36 0.44 7.39
C GLY A 56 19.85 -0.96 6.98
N ILE A 57 18.63 -1.08 6.48
CA ILE A 57 18.01 -2.34 6.05
C ILE A 57 18.45 -2.65 4.63
N ARG A 58 19.00 -3.84 4.38
CA ARG A 58 19.56 -4.25 3.07
C ARG A 58 19.18 -5.64 2.59
N ASP A 59 18.65 -6.45 3.48
CA ASP A 59 18.28 -7.85 3.29
C ASP A 59 16.85 -8.04 2.74
N ILE A 60 15.99 -7.03 2.86
CA ILE A 60 14.65 -7.06 2.28
C ILE A 60 14.71 -6.75 0.77
N PRO A 61 14.29 -7.68 -0.11
CA PRO A 61 14.27 -7.45 -1.55
C PRO A 61 13.19 -6.45 -1.96
N VAL A 62 13.50 -5.65 -3.00
CA VAL A 62 12.56 -4.73 -3.63
C VAL A 62 12.34 -5.13 -5.10
N LYS A 63 11.09 -5.39 -5.49
CA LYS A 63 10.72 -5.89 -6.82
C LYS A 63 9.83 -4.91 -7.58
N THR A 64 10.19 -4.59 -8.81
CA THR A 64 9.27 -3.89 -9.72
C THR A 64 8.18 -4.82 -10.22
N GLY A 65 6.96 -4.33 -10.20
CA GLY A 65 5.79 -4.98 -10.78
C GLY A 65 5.27 -4.30 -12.04
N ALA A 66 3.97 -4.39 -12.23
CA ALA A 66 3.27 -3.87 -13.41
C ALA A 66 3.31 -2.34 -13.43
N SER A 67 3.84 -1.77 -14.51
CA SER A 67 3.88 -0.32 -14.72
C SER A 67 2.60 0.27 -15.29
N LYS A 68 1.65 -0.56 -15.71
CA LYS A 68 0.38 -0.14 -16.29
C LYS A 68 -0.76 -1.00 -15.74
N PRO A 69 -2.00 -0.47 -15.70
CA PRO A 69 -3.19 -1.27 -15.44
C PRO A 69 -3.37 -2.40 -16.46
N LEU A 70 -4.23 -3.36 -16.17
CA LEU A 70 -4.47 -4.50 -17.06
C LEU A 70 -4.93 -4.09 -18.46
N LEU A 71 -5.85 -3.12 -18.54
CA LEU A 71 -6.51 -2.72 -19.79
C LEU A 71 -6.21 -1.29 -20.25
N GLU A 72 -5.53 -0.49 -19.44
CA GLU A 72 -5.22 0.91 -19.75
C GLU A 72 -3.73 1.12 -20.05
N ASP A 73 -3.42 2.29 -20.62
CA ASP A 73 -2.04 2.69 -20.87
C ASP A 73 -1.32 3.04 -19.57
N ARG A 74 0.01 2.96 -19.63
CA ARG A 74 0.88 3.41 -18.54
C ARG A 74 0.74 4.93 -18.36
N PRO A 75 0.53 5.44 -17.14
CA PRO A 75 0.66 6.88 -16.90
C PRO A 75 2.13 7.31 -17.10
N ILE A 76 2.31 8.45 -17.77
CA ILE A 76 3.63 8.97 -18.18
C ILE A 76 4.26 9.84 -17.09
N GLU A 77 3.45 10.33 -16.16
CA GLU A 77 3.89 11.20 -15.07
C GLU A 77 4.89 10.51 -14.15
N LYS A 78 5.89 11.27 -13.70
CA LYS A 78 6.84 10.81 -12.69
C LYS A 78 6.26 11.07 -11.30
N PRO A 79 6.55 10.19 -10.32
CA PRO A 79 6.15 10.42 -8.93
C PRO A 79 6.63 11.77 -8.43
N ASN A 80 5.75 12.58 -7.86
CA ASN A 80 6.09 13.96 -7.46
C ASN A 80 7.17 14.01 -6.37
N GLN A 81 7.25 12.96 -5.54
CA GLN A 81 8.26 12.83 -4.49
C GLN A 81 9.63 12.36 -5.01
N ALA A 82 9.76 12.04 -6.31
CA ALA A 82 11.02 11.61 -6.92
C ALA A 82 12.14 12.67 -6.78
N VAL A 83 11.78 13.95 -6.64
CA VAL A 83 12.74 15.03 -6.36
C VAL A 83 13.52 14.81 -5.06
N ALA A 84 13.00 13.99 -4.14
CA ALA A 84 13.72 13.64 -2.92
C ALA A 84 14.97 12.77 -3.19
N LEU A 85 15.00 12.03 -4.32
CA LEU A 85 16.07 11.10 -4.69
C LEU A 85 17.32 11.76 -5.28
N GLU A 86 17.30 13.05 -5.56
CA GLU A 86 18.40 13.74 -6.24
C GLU A 86 19.77 13.40 -5.64
N GLY A 87 20.65 12.82 -6.46
CA GLY A 87 22.03 12.46 -6.09
C GLY A 87 22.20 11.04 -5.53
N TRP A 88 21.13 10.24 -5.46
CA TRP A 88 21.16 8.86 -4.93
C TRP A 88 20.94 7.77 -5.98
N GLU A 89 20.51 8.14 -7.18
CA GLU A 89 19.99 7.21 -8.19
C GLU A 89 21.00 6.10 -8.50
N ARG A 90 22.26 6.46 -8.75
CA ARG A 90 23.32 5.48 -9.04
C ARG A 90 23.55 4.51 -7.88
N LYS A 91 23.65 5.02 -6.65
CA LYS A 91 23.89 4.20 -5.46
C LYS A 91 22.74 3.22 -5.22
N LEU A 92 21.49 3.63 -5.47
CA LEU A 92 20.31 2.80 -5.30
C LEU A 92 20.20 1.74 -6.41
N LEU A 93 20.58 2.07 -7.64
CA LEU A 93 20.66 1.12 -8.74
C LEU A 93 21.66 -0.01 -8.44
N ASP A 94 22.82 0.31 -7.87
CA ASP A 94 23.82 -0.70 -7.49
C ASP A 94 23.32 -1.64 -6.38
N ARG A 95 22.42 -1.16 -5.51
CA ARG A 95 21.77 -1.97 -4.47
C ARG A 95 20.68 -2.88 -5.01
N TRP A 96 20.08 -2.53 -6.15
CA TRP A 96 18.90 -3.22 -6.63
C TRP A 96 19.23 -4.64 -7.12
N GLN A 97 18.71 -5.64 -6.40
CA GLN A 97 18.82 -7.03 -6.82
C GLN A 97 18.05 -7.31 -8.11
N ASN A 98 18.72 -7.91 -9.08
CA ASN A 98 18.14 -8.29 -10.36
C ASN A 98 17.45 -9.66 -10.27
N ASP A 99 16.26 -9.70 -9.68
CA ASP A 99 15.40 -10.87 -9.75
C ASP A 99 14.71 -10.94 -11.13
N ARG A 100 14.92 -12.04 -11.86
CA ARG A 100 14.40 -12.23 -13.22
C ARG A 100 12.94 -12.70 -13.28
N ARG A 101 12.36 -13.14 -12.16
CA ARG A 101 10.95 -13.55 -12.09
C ARG A 101 10.05 -12.36 -12.45
N ASN A 102 8.87 -12.64 -13.01
CA ASN A 102 7.82 -11.62 -13.04
C ASN A 102 7.28 -11.41 -11.61
N ILE A 103 6.47 -10.38 -11.40
CA ILE A 103 5.97 -10.05 -10.06
C ILE A 103 5.08 -11.15 -9.46
N ALA A 104 4.27 -11.82 -10.28
CA ALA A 104 3.40 -12.89 -9.83
C ALA A 104 4.20 -14.08 -9.29
N ASP A 105 5.21 -14.53 -10.04
CA ASP A 105 6.06 -15.65 -9.63
C ASP A 105 6.98 -15.27 -8.45
N PHE A 106 7.39 -13.99 -8.37
CA PHE A 106 8.14 -13.49 -7.23
C PHE A 106 7.31 -13.56 -5.94
N ILE A 107 6.08 -13.01 -5.94
CA ILE A 107 5.18 -13.08 -4.79
C ILE A 107 4.83 -14.54 -4.46
N ALA A 108 4.51 -15.35 -5.47
CA ALA A 108 4.18 -16.76 -5.30
C ALA A 108 5.31 -17.53 -4.59
N SER A 109 6.55 -17.32 -5.02
CA SER A 109 7.71 -18.01 -4.44
C SER A 109 7.93 -17.66 -2.96
N LEU A 110 7.76 -16.39 -2.57
CA LEU A 110 7.87 -15.98 -1.16
C LEU A 110 6.80 -16.62 -0.28
N ILE A 111 5.59 -16.80 -0.82
CA ILE A 111 4.48 -17.47 -0.12
C ILE A 111 4.73 -18.97 -0.03
N GLU A 112 5.26 -19.58 -1.09
CA GLU A 112 5.60 -21.01 -1.13
C GLU A 112 6.73 -21.37 -0.16
N GLU A 113 7.74 -20.51 -0.03
CA GLU A 113 8.86 -20.67 0.90
C GLU A 113 8.46 -20.49 2.38
N SER A 114 7.29 -19.90 2.65
CA SER A 114 6.80 -19.67 4.01
C SER A 114 6.01 -20.88 4.52
N ALA A 115 6.45 -21.44 5.65
CA ALA A 115 5.67 -22.44 6.39
C ALA A 115 4.43 -21.83 7.09
N GLU A 116 4.51 -20.54 7.40
CA GLU A 116 3.44 -19.76 8.03
C GLU A 116 2.62 -19.01 6.99
N GLU A 117 1.37 -18.70 7.33
CA GLU A 117 0.50 -17.89 6.48
C GLU A 117 1.12 -16.49 6.23
N THR A 118 1.13 -16.07 4.96
CA THR A 118 1.65 -14.76 4.56
C THR A 118 0.51 -13.76 4.35
N VAL A 119 0.67 -12.53 4.84
CA VAL A 119 -0.25 -11.44 4.58
C VAL A 119 0.33 -10.53 3.49
N ILE A 120 -0.36 -10.43 2.37
CA ILE A 120 -0.07 -9.42 1.37
C ILE A 120 -0.74 -8.12 1.81
N ILE A 121 0.02 -7.04 1.89
CA ILE A 121 -0.49 -5.70 2.18
C ILE A 121 -0.42 -4.92 0.87
N SER A 122 -1.55 -4.62 0.24
CA SER A 122 -1.60 -3.88 -1.03
C SER A 122 -2.13 -2.48 -0.79
N ILE A 123 -1.26 -1.49 -0.96
CA ILE A 123 -1.58 -0.07 -0.74
C ILE A 123 -1.54 0.76 -2.04
N GLY A 124 -1.30 0.12 -3.18
CA GLY A 124 -1.51 0.71 -4.51
C GLY A 124 -2.55 -0.03 -5.35
N PRO A 125 -2.67 0.32 -6.65
CA PRO A 125 -3.54 -0.37 -7.60
C PRO A 125 -3.27 -1.88 -7.64
N LEU A 126 -4.35 -2.67 -7.64
CA LEU A 126 -4.29 -4.13 -7.40
C LEU A 126 -3.72 -4.97 -8.56
N THR A 127 -3.08 -4.35 -9.57
CA THR A 127 -2.60 -5.02 -10.79
C THR A 127 -1.64 -6.18 -10.48
N ASN A 128 -0.65 -5.96 -9.60
CA ASN A 128 0.31 -7.01 -9.21
C ASN A 128 -0.41 -8.20 -8.56
N ILE A 129 -1.38 -7.91 -7.70
CA ILE A 129 -2.11 -8.93 -6.94
C ILE A 129 -3.08 -9.70 -7.85
N ALA A 130 -3.76 -9.02 -8.76
CA ALA A 130 -4.62 -9.67 -9.76
C ALA A 130 -3.81 -10.59 -10.68
N LEU A 131 -2.65 -10.16 -11.16
CA LEU A 131 -1.75 -11.00 -11.96
C LEU A 131 -1.26 -12.21 -11.16
N THR A 132 -0.93 -12.01 -9.89
CA THR A 132 -0.49 -13.06 -8.97
C THR A 132 -1.57 -14.12 -8.80
N LEU A 133 -2.81 -13.73 -8.52
CA LEU A 133 -3.94 -14.64 -8.33
C LEU A 133 -4.38 -15.31 -9.64
N ALA A 134 -4.27 -14.62 -10.77
CA ALA A 134 -4.61 -15.19 -12.08
C ALA A 134 -3.61 -16.26 -12.53
N LEU A 135 -2.31 -16.06 -12.28
CA LEU A 135 -1.25 -17.01 -12.67
C LEU A 135 -1.04 -18.12 -11.62
N ASN A 136 -1.28 -17.82 -10.34
CA ASN A 136 -1.03 -18.72 -9.21
C ASN A 136 -2.27 -18.77 -8.29
N PRO A 137 -3.42 -19.33 -8.74
CA PRO A 137 -4.69 -19.26 -8.00
C PRO A 137 -4.66 -19.95 -6.63
N TRP A 138 -3.75 -20.92 -6.43
CA TRP A 138 -3.54 -21.59 -5.14
C TRP A 138 -3.12 -20.64 -4.02
N ILE A 139 -2.62 -19.44 -4.35
CA ILE A 139 -2.26 -18.41 -3.36
C ILE A 139 -3.47 -17.99 -2.52
N ALA A 140 -4.68 -18.03 -3.09
CA ALA A 140 -5.90 -17.70 -2.36
C ALA A 140 -6.12 -18.59 -1.13
N ASP A 141 -5.56 -19.81 -1.12
CA ASP A 141 -5.65 -20.76 -0.01
C ASP A 141 -4.49 -20.65 1.00
N LYS A 142 -3.40 -19.94 0.66
CA LYS A 142 -2.17 -19.85 1.48
C LYS A 142 -1.84 -18.46 2.01
N ALA A 143 -2.52 -17.43 1.52
CA ALA A 143 -2.26 -16.05 1.91
C ALA A 143 -3.55 -15.31 2.24
N LYS A 144 -3.39 -14.22 3.00
CA LYS A 144 -4.43 -13.22 3.22
C LYS A 144 -4.06 -11.93 2.50
N LEU A 145 -5.05 -11.12 2.18
CA LEU A 145 -4.86 -9.80 1.59
C LEU A 145 -5.48 -8.74 2.48
N VAL A 146 -4.69 -7.75 2.87
CA VAL A 146 -5.18 -6.49 3.42
C VAL A 146 -4.90 -5.40 2.41
N MET A 147 -5.94 -4.73 1.92
CA MET A 147 -5.81 -3.70 0.92
C MET A 147 -6.23 -2.33 1.46
N MET A 148 -5.53 -1.28 1.04
CA MET A 148 -6.07 0.08 1.06
C MET A 148 -6.76 0.33 -0.28
N GLY A 149 -8.05 0.61 -0.22
CA GLY A 149 -8.79 1.04 -1.40
C GLY A 149 -10.29 0.82 -1.31
N GLY A 150 -11.02 1.50 -2.19
CA GLY A 150 -12.47 1.49 -2.30
C GLY A 150 -13.20 2.42 -1.33
N CYS A 151 -14.49 2.58 -1.57
CA CYS A 151 -15.43 3.30 -0.72
C CYS A 151 -16.81 2.66 -0.90
N PHE A 152 -17.34 2.00 0.13
CA PHE A 152 -18.61 1.27 0.00
C PHE A 152 -19.82 2.13 0.31
N SER A 153 -19.69 3.19 1.13
CA SER A 153 -20.84 3.99 1.58
C SER A 153 -21.15 5.20 0.70
N LYS A 154 -20.25 5.58 -0.22
CA LYS A 154 -20.39 6.75 -1.08
C LYS A 154 -20.12 6.40 -2.54
N GLN A 155 -20.65 7.23 -3.44
CA GLN A 155 -20.44 7.13 -4.89
C GLN A 155 -19.09 7.72 -5.28
N ILE A 156 -18.00 7.15 -4.78
CA ILE A 156 -16.63 7.59 -5.04
C ILE A 156 -15.84 6.42 -5.63
N ALA A 157 -15.28 6.62 -6.81
CA ALA A 157 -14.24 5.75 -7.34
C ALA A 157 -12.94 6.13 -6.61
N GLU A 158 -12.62 5.37 -5.56
CA GLU A 158 -11.37 5.54 -4.82
C GLU A 158 -10.18 5.33 -5.77
N TYR A 159 -9.07 6.05 -5.53
CA TYR A 159 -7.93 6.14 -6.42
C TYR A 159 -7.38 4.76 -6.85
N ASN A 160 -6.98 3.91 -5.91
CA ASN A 160 -6.39 2.60 -6.18
C ASN A 160 -7.31 1.69 -6.99
N ILE A 161 -8.60 1.66 -6.65
CA ILE A 161 -9.60 0.91 -7.43
C ILE A 161 -9.77 1.54 -8.82
N SER A 162 -9.85 2.87 -8.93
CA SER A 162 -10.07 3.58 -10.19
C SER A 162 -8.93 3.42 -11.19
N ARG A 163 -7.70 3.21 -10.70
CA ARG A 163 -6.52 3.02 -11.53
C ARG A 163 -6.50 1.67 -12.24
N ASP A 164 -7.07 0.62 -11.64
CA ASP A 164 -7.24 -0.68 -12.29
C ASP A 164 -8.49 -1.42 -11.78
N PRO A 165 -9.70 -1.00 -12.21
CA PRO A 165 -10.96 -1.60 -11.76
C PRO A 165 -11.07 -3.08 -12.11
N GLU A 166 -10.49 -3.51 -13.23
CA GLU A 166 -10.49 -4.90 -13.66
C GLU A 166 -9.61 -5.77 -12.77
N ALA A 167 -8.42 -5.30 -12.40
CA ALA A 167 -7.58 -5.98 -11.41
C ALA A 167 -8.29 -6.08 -10.06
N ALA A 168 -8.90 -4.99 -9.59
CA ALA A 168 -9.68 -5.00 -8.37
C ALA A 168 -10.82 -6.03 -8.43
N ARG A 169 -11.55 -6.10 -9.55
CA ARG A 169 -12.59 -7.10 -9.75
C ARG A 169 -12.06 -8.53 -9.63
N ILE A 170 -10.93 -8.85 -10.26
CA ILE A 170 -10.28 -10.16 -10.16
C ILE A 170 -9.98 -10.49 -8.70
N VAL A 171 -9.42 -9.55 -7.94
CA VAL A 171 -9.09 -9.74 -6.52
C VAL A 171 -10.34 -10.02 -5.69
N PHE A 172 -11.39 -9.20 -5.79
CA PHE A 172 -12.65 -9.41 -5.04
C PHE A 172 -13.37 -10.71 -5.42
N GLU A 173 -13.12 -11.27 -6.61
CA GLU A 173 -13.71 -12.53 -7.09
C GLU A 173 -12.80 -13.75 -6.89
N SER A 174 -11.55 -13.56 -6.44
CA SER A 174 -10.53 -14.63 -6.36
C SER A 174 -10.75 -15.66 -5.24
N GLY A 175 -11.50 -15.30 -4.19
CA GLY A 175 -11.69 -16.13 -3.01
C GLY A 175 -10.60 -16.00 -1.94
N ILE A 176 -9.55 -15.20 -2.17
CA ILE A 176 -8.55 -14.89 -1.13
C ILE A 176 -9.25 -14.24 0.09
N PRO A 177 -8.90 -14.61 1.34
CA PRO A 177 -9.37 -13.90 2.51
C PRO A 177 -8.94 -12.43 2.46
N LEU A 178 -9.91 -11.55 2.23
CA LEU A 178 -9.70 -10.14 1.93
C LEU A 178 -10.20 -9.23 3.06
N THR A 179 -9.36 -8.31 3.51
CA THR A 179 -9.74 -7.16 4.33
C THR A 179 -9.62 -5.88 3.51
N MET A 180 -10.70 -5.12 3.42
CA MET A 180 -10.79 -3.86 2.67
C MET A 180 -10.77 -2.68 3.64
N VAL A 181 -9.71 -1.87 3.57
CA VAL A 181 -9.54 -0.62 4.31
C VAL A 181 -9.80 0.55 3.35
N GLY A 182 -11.06 0.99 3.30
CA GLY A 182 -11.52 2.00 2.34
C GLY A 182 -11.63 3.41 2.92
N LEU A 183 -12.05 4.35 2.06
CA LEU A 183 -12.25 5.77 2.40
C LEU A 183 -13.26 6.00 3.54
N ASP A 184 -14.15 5.03 3.77
CA ASP A 184 -15.13 5.03 4.86
C ASP A 184 -14.48 5.16 6.25
N VAL A 185 -13.23 4.70 6.39
CA VAL A 185 -12.44 4.81 7.61
C VAL A 185 -11.23 5.72 7.46
N THR A 186 -10.50 5.62 6.34
CA THR A 186 -9.20 6.30 6.21
C THR A 186 -9.32 7.82 6.18
N LEU A 187 -10.40 8.38 5.63
CA LEU A 187 -10.62 9.84 5.59
C LEU A 187 -10.75 10.47 7.00
N LYS A 188 -10.93 9.66 8.04
CA LYS A 188 -10.94 10.11 9.43
C LYS A 188 -9.52 10.24 10.00
N CYS A 189 -8.53 9.57 9.40
CA CYS A 189 -7.16 9.44 9.91
C CYS A 189 -6.23 10.56 9.46
N VAL A 190 -6.55 11.80 9.85
CA VAL A 190 -5.81 12.99 9.40
C VAL A 190 -4.74 13.40 10.42
N MET A 191 -3.49 13.56 9.96
CA MET A 191 -2.44 14.17 10.78
C MET A 191 -2.71 15.67 10.98
N ASN A 192 -2.53 16.19 12.19
CA ASN A 192 -2.60 17.63 12.41
C ASN A 192 -1.23 18.32 12.21
N ASN A 193 -1.20 19.64 12.32
CA ASN A 193 0.01 20.44 12.14
C ASN A 193 1.12 20.11 13.17
N GLU A 194 0.75 19.72 14.39
CA GLU A 194 1.74 19.30 15.39
C GLU A 194 2.39 17.97 15.00
N HIS A 195 1.63 17.00 14.49
CA HIS A 195 2.19 15.75 13.95
C HIS A 195 3.18 16.04 12.82
N VAL A 196 2.81 16.90 11.87
CA VAL A 196 3.72 17.30 10.76
C VAL A 196 4.99 17.95 11.32
N LYS A 197 4.86 18.85 12.30
CA LYS A 197 5.99 19.50 12.95
C LYS A 197 6.92 18.49 13.64
N MET A 198 6.37 17.46 14.28
CA MET A 198 7.15 16.39 14.91
C MET A 198 8.03 15.67 13.88
N PHE A 199 7.50 15.33 12.70
CA PHE A 199 8.27 14.75 11.59
C PHE A 199 9.39 15.69 11.14
N LYS A 200 9.09 16.98 10.95
CA LYS A 200 10.07 17.99 10.54
C LYS A 200 11.19 18.20 11.56
N SER A 201 10.91 18.00 12.85
CA SER A 201 11.89 18.11 13.93
C SER A 201 12.65 16.81 14.25
N SER A 202 12.35 15.71 13.57
CA SER A 202 12.90 14.40 13.92
C SER A 202 14.41 14.31 13.65
N ALA A 203 15.12 13.68 14.59
CA ALA A 203 16.54 13.37 14.46
C ALA A 203 16.81 12.01 13.79
N PHE A 204 15.78 11.24 13.48
CA PHE A 204 15.92 9.94 12.81
C PHE A 204 16.13 10.13 11.29
N PRO A 205 17.20 9.56 10.69
CA PRO A 205 17.53 9.77 9.29
C PRO A 205 16.41 9.41 8.30
N GLU A 206 15.75 8.28 8.53
CA GLU A 206 14.64 7.78 7.72
C GLU A 206 13.41 8.70 7.80
N VAL A 207 13.15 9.26 8.99
CA VAL A 207 12.04 10.20 9.19
C VAL A 207 12.36 11.55 8.55
N ARG A 208 13.60 12.02 8.60
CA ARG A 208 14.02 13.23 7.87
C ARG A 208 13.87 13.06 6.36
N PHE A 209 14.24 11.90 5.83
CA PHE A 209 14.06 11.62 4.40
C PHE A 209 12.58 11.60 4.02
N VAL A 210 11.73 10.91 4.79
CA VAL A 210 10.28 10.94 4.56
C VAL A 210 9.69 12.34 4.77
N SER A 211 10.22 13.16 5.67
CA SER A 211 9.83 14.58 5.79
C SER A 211 10.20 15.38 4.54
N LYS A 212 11.33 15.10 3.87
CA LYS A 212 11.68 15.72 2.58
C LYS A 212 10.70 15.30 1.48
N MET A 213 10.30 14.02 1.45
CA MET A 213 9.25 13.54 0.55
C MET A 213 7.90 14.22 0.84
N MET A 214 7.58 14.42 2.12
CA MET A 214 6.37 15.13 2.55
C MET A 214 6.37 16.58 2.07
N ASP A 215 7.49 17.29 2.15
CA ASP A 215 7.60 18.65 1.61
C ASP A 215 7.41 18.69 0.08
N ALA A 216 7.92 17.68 -0.66
CA ALA A 216 7.68 17.56 -2.09
C ALA A 216 6.19 17.33 -2.41
N TRP A 217 5.54 16.42 -1.69
CA TRP A 217 4.10 16.17 -1.79
C TRP A 217 3.27 17.42 -1.49
N MET A 218 3.52 18.11 -0.37
CA MET A 218 2.82 19.35 0.00
C MET A 218 2.99 20.44 -1.07
N SER A 219 4.19 20.56 -1.63
CA SER A 219 4.47 21.51 -2.71
C SER A 219 3.67 21.20 -3.98
N TYR A 220 3.54 19.91 -4.32
CA TYR A 220 2.83 19.47 -5.51
C TYR A 220 1.31 19.55 -5.36
N THR A 221 0.75 18.97 -4.29
CA THR A 221 -0.70 18.82 -4.08
C THR A 221 -1.35 20.07 -3.48
N LYS A 222 -0.55 20.98 -2.89
CA LYS A 222 -1.01 22.11 -2.08
C LYS A 222 -1.76 21.71 -0.81
N SER A 223 -1.70 20.42 -0.44
CA SER A 223 -2.22 19.91 0.83
C SER A 223 -1.27 20.23 1.98
N ALA A 224 -1.82 20.36 3.20
CA ALA A 224 -1.06 20.65 4.41
C ALA A 224 -0.93 19.46 5.35
N ASN A 225 -1.90 18.55 5.34
CA ASN A 225 -2.05 17.50 6.35
C ASN A 225 -2.24 16.15 5.69
N PRO A 226 -1.29 15.20 5.85
CA PRO A 226 -1.45 13.85 5.34
C PRO A 226 -2.67 13.16 5.94
N ILE A 227 -3.37 12.40 5.11
CA ILE A 227 -4.37 11.43 5.56
C ILE A 227 -3.67 10.07 5.54
N LEU A 228 -3.75 9.33 6.65
CA LEU A 228 -3.07 8.05 6.79
C LEU A 228 -3.93 6.91 6.22
N HIS A 229 -4.09 6.86 4.90
CA HIS A 229 -4.83 5.77 4.27
C HIS A 229 -4.06 4.46 4.38
N ASP A 230 -2.85 4.45 3.84
CA ASP A 230 -2.02 3.25 3.77
C ASP A 230 -1.49 2.76 5.12
N PRO A 231 -1.09 3.65 6.07
CA PRO A 231 -0.66 3.21 7.39
C PRO A 231 -1.78 2.48 8.15
N LEU A 232 -3.06 2.82 7.91
CA LEU A 232 -4.18 2.12 8.54
C LEU A 232 -4.30 0.68 8.00
N ALA A 233 -4.07 0.47 6.70
CA ALA A 233 -4.02 -0.87 6.11
C ALA A 233 -2.85 -1.69 6.67
N VAL A 234 -1.66 -1.09 6.80
CA VAL A 234 -0.50 -1.73 7.44
C VAL A 234 -0.83 -2.14 8.88
N ALA A 235 -1.39 -1.25 9.70
CA ALA A 235 -1.78 -1.59 11.07
C ALA A 235 -2.82 -2.72 11.11
N THR A 236 -3.83 -2.65 10.23
CA THR A 236 -4.92 -3.64 10.13
C THR A 236 -4.42 -5.04 9.76
N SER A 237 -3.24 -5.15 9.14
CA SER A 237 -2.63 -6.44 8.79
C SER A 237 -2.20 -7.31 9.99
N PHE A 238 -1.96 -6.70 11.15
CA PHE A 238 -1.53 -7.41 12.36
C PHE A 238 -2.35 -7.08 13.61
N THR A 239 -3.15 -6.01 13.59
CA THR A 239 -4.08 -5.69 14.68
C THR A 239 -5.37 -5.04 14.17
N GLN A 240 -6.51 -5.53 14.65
CA GLN A 240 -7.82 -4.93 14.38
C GLN A 240 -8.30 -4.02 15.53
N SER A 241 -7.45 -3.74 16.53
CA SER A 241 -7.84 -2.96 17.72
C SER A 241 -8.29 -1.54 17.41
N PHE A 242 -7.97 -1.01 16.24
CA PHE A 242 -8.34 0.34 15.82
C PHE A 242 -9.57 0.39 14.91
N VAL A 243 -10.04 -0.75 14.39
CA VAL A 243 -11.06 -0.76 13.34
C VAL A 243 -12.23 -1.66 13.69
N THR A 244 -13.43 -1.22 13.33
CA THR A 244 -14.61 -2.09 13.32
C THR A 244 -14.75 -2.71 11.93
N VAL A 245 -14.85 -4.03 11.87
CA VAL A 245 -14.91 -4.80 10.62
C VAL A 245 -16.28 -5.45 10.46
N LYS A 246 -16.84 -5.40 9.26
CA LYS A 246 -18.08 -6.10 8.89
C LYS A 246 -17.88 -6.96 7.64
N PRO A 247 -18.31 -8.23 7.65
CA PRO A 247 -18.29 -9.05 6.44
C PRO A 247 -19.33 -8.51 5.45
N MET A 248 -18.89 -8.24 4.22
CA MET A 248 -19.75 -7.77 3.14
C MET A 248 -19.43 -8.50 1.84
N ARG A 249 -20.40 -8.57 0.94
CA ARG A 249 -20.17 -8.95 -0.45
C ARG A 249 -20.00 -7.68 -1.27
N ILE A 250 -18.79 -7.44 -1.76
CA ILE A 250 -18.43 -6.30 -2.58
C ILE A 250 -18.27 -6.74 -4.05
N ARG A 251 -18.69 -5.87 -4.96
CA ARG A 251 -18.44 -5.96 -6.40
C ARG A 251 -17.75 -4.70 -6.88
N VAL A 252 -16.86 -4.83 -7.85
CA VAL A 252 -16.25 -3.68 -8.53
C VAL A 252 -16.98 -3.46 -9.84
N GLU A 253 -17.50 -2.26 -10.04
CA GLU A 253 -18.12 -1.84 -11.29
C GLU A 253 -17.04 -1.53 -12.35
N VAL A 254 -17.16 -2.12 -13.54
CA VAL A 254 -16.13 -2.05 -14.60
C VAL A 254 -16.71 -1.69 -15.98
N ARG A 255 -18.02 -1.47 -16.08
CA ARG A 255 -18.73 -1.22 -17.34
C ARG A 255 -19.43 0.13 -17.39
N GLY A 256 -19.96 0.60 -16.26
CA GLY A 256 -20.76 1.83 -16.22
C GLY A 256 -19.98 3.08 -16.63
N GLU A 257 -20.64 4.00 -17.34
CA GLU A 257 -20.06 5.27 -17.81
C GLU A 257 -19.67 6.20 -16.63
N TYR A 258 -20.51 6.24 -15.59
CA TYR A 258 -20.35 7.16 -14.45
C TYR A 258 -19.91 6.47 -13.15
N THR A 259 -19.85 5.13 -13.16
CA THR A 259 -19.69 4.33 -11.93
C THR A 259 -18.53 3.35 -12.01
N ARG A 260 -17.77 3.32 -13.11
CA ARG A 260 -16.57 2.48 -13.23
C ARG A 260 -15.58 2.81 -12.10
N GLY A 261 -15.09 1.77 -11.43
CA GLY A 261 -14.22 1.86 -10.26
C GLY A 261 -14.96 1.94 -8.92
N PHE A 262 -16.29 1.88 -8.88
CA PHE A 262 -17.01 1.84 -7.61
C PHE A 262 -16.92 0.46 -6.97
N THR A 263 -16.71 0.43 -5.66
CA THR A 263 -16.87 -0.76 -4.81
C THR A 263 -18.29 -0.80 -4.25
N VAL A 264 -19.13 -1.66 -4.81
CA VAL A 264 -20.57 -1.69 -4.54
C VAL A 264 -20.90 -2.87 -3.61
N PRO A 265 -21.50 -2.63 -2.43
CA PRO A 265 -22.05 -3.70 -1.61
C PRO A 265 -23.29 -4.30 -2.29
N VAL A 266 -23.36 -5.62 -2.33
CA VAL A 266 -24.48 -6.38 -2.93
C VAL A 266 -24.91 -7.51 -2.01
N GLU A 267 -26.09 -8.08 -2.26
CA GLU A 267 -26.56 -9.26 -1.52
C GLU A 267 -25.77 -10.52 -1.87
N GLY A 268 -25.64 -11.44 -0.89
CA GLY A 268 -25.06 -12.77 -1.06
C GLY A 268 -23.93 -13.07 -0.08
N LYS A 269 -23.23 -14.19 -0.29
CA LYS A 269 -22.11 -14.62 0.57
C LYS A 269 -21.00 -13.55 0.58
N PRO A 270 -20.56 -13.07 1.75
CA PRO A 270 -19.45 -12.12 1.87
C PRO A 270 -18.17 -12.63 1.18
N ASN A 271 -17.43 -11.70 0.57
CA ASN A 271 -16.12 -11.93 -0.03
C ASN A 271 -15.03 -10.99 0.52
N ALA A 272 -15.41 -10.06 1.39
CA ALA A 272 -14.46 -9.17 2.05
C ALA A 272 -14.91 -8.86 3.48
N ASN A 273 -13.92 -8.68 4.35
CA ASN A 273 -14.03 -8.05 5.65
C ASN A 273 -13.80 -6.55 5.47
N VAL A 274 -14.86 -5.74 5.54
CA VAL A 274 -14.79 -4.31 5.25
C VAL A 274 -14.66 -3.51 6.55
N CYS A 275 -13.65 -2.65 6.64
CA CYS A 275 -13.53 -1.70 7.74
C CYS A 275 -14.61 -0.62 7.61
N VAL A 276 -15.46 -0.49 8.63
CA VAL A 276 -16.61 0.44 8.63
C VAL A 276 -16.47 1.57 9.64
N ASP A 277 -15.60 1.42 10.64
CA ASP A 277 -15.29 2.49 11.58
C ASP A 277 -13.85 2.40 12.09
N VAL A 278 -13.33 3.49 12.66
CA VAL A 278 -11.96 3.57 13.19
C VAL A 278 -11.88 4.44 14.45
N GLU A 279 -11.15 3.94 15.45
CA GLU A 279 -10.73 4.65 16.66
C GLU A 279 -9.55 5.57 16.33
N ASN A 280 -9.86 6.67 15.63
CA ASN A 280 -8.87 7.54 15.00
C ASN A 280 -7.80 8.07 15.96
N GLU A 281 -8.18 8.58 17.13
CA GLU A 281 -7.22 9.15 18.09
C GLU A 281 -6.23 8.10 18.59
N ALA A 282 -6.71 6.90 18.88
CA ALA A 282 -5.88 5.79 19.31
C ALA A 282 -4.92 5.35 18.20
N PHE A 283 -5.41 5.27 16.95
CA PHE A 283 -4.60 4.93 15.80
C PHE A 283 -3.52 5.97 15.51
N LEU A 284 -3.86 7.27 15.47
CA LEU A 284 -2.89 8.34 15.24
C LEU A 284 -1.80 8.33 16.32
N LYS A 285 -2.19 8.20 17.59
CA LYS A 285 -1.22 8.08 18.69
C LYS A 285 -0.28 6.89 18.48
N PHE A 286 -0.84 5.72 18.18
CA PHE A 286 -0.06 4.51 17.90
C PHE A 286 0.94 4.73 16.75
N PHE A 287 0.48 5.29 15.64
CA PHE A 287 1.29 5.55 14.47
C PHE A 287 2.46 6.49 14.80
N ILE A 288 2.19 7.62 15.44
CA ILE A 288 3.20 8.61 15.81
C ILE A 288 4.22 8.00 16.78
N ASP A 289 3.75 7.30 17.82
CA ASP A 289 4.62 6.63 18.80
C ASP A 289 5.53 5.60 18.15
N ARG A 290 5.05 4.91 17.09
CA ARG A 290 5.84 3.89 16.41
C ARG A 290 6.86 4.46 15.44
N VAL A 291 6.46 5.44 14.64
CA VAL A 291 7.30 5.95 13.54
C VAL A 291 8.37 6.93 14.02
N LEU A 292 8.10 7.66 15.11
CA LEU A 292 9.03 8.65 15.67
C LEU A 292 9.88 8.13 16.84
N ARG A 293 10.08 6.80 16.92
CA ARG A 293 11.02 6.12 17.81
C ARG A 293 11.98 5.27 17.00
#